data_AF-A0A645GNS7-F1
#
_entry.id   AF-A0A645GNS7-F1
#
_cell.length_a   1.000
_cell.length_b   1.000
_cell.length_c   1.000
_cell.angle_alpha   90.00
_cell.angle_beta   90.00
_cell.angle_gamma   90.00
#
_symmetry.space_group_name_H-M   'P 1'
#
loop_
_entity.id
_entity.type
_entity.pdbx_description
1 polymer ?
#
loop_
_entity_poly.entity_id
_entity_poly.type
_entity_poly.pdbx_seq_one_letter_code
_entity_poly.pdbx_strand_id
1 'polypeptide(L)'
;MDAVYKKDWDGAISCWEKLLPNAKSETYKAKIAHDLAVAYEIKEDIEKAYEYSNKALEFFMNSIIIDYQHFMFVVEHNNMLKLRLADQKILKKQLGE
;
A
#
# COMPACT_ATOMS: atom_id res chain seq x y z
N MET A 1 15.73 7.51 -17.72
CA MET A 1 16.75 6.89 -16.85
C MET A 1 16.93 7.63 -15.51
N ASP A 2 16.30 8.81 -15.31
CA ASP A 2 16.42 9.62 -14.07
C ASP A 2 15.36 9.34 -12.97
N ALA A 3 14.24 8.69 -13.27
CA ALA A 3 13.21 8.41 -12.25
C ALA A 3 13.68 7.41 -11.18
N VAL A 4 14.63 6.53 -11.53
CA VAL A 4 15.26 5.58 -10.60
C VAL A 4 16.27 6.28 -9.66
N TYR A 5 16.86 7.41 -10.08
CA TYR A 5 17.89 8.12 -9.32
C TYR A 5 17.36 9.18 -8.35
N LYS A 6 16.12 9.64 -8.49
CA LYS A 6 15.56 10.70 -7.63
C LYS A 6 14.73 10.23 -6.43
N LYS A 7 14.26 8.96 -6.41
CA LYS A 7 13.36 8.43 -5.35
C LYS A 7 12.26 9.44 -4.95
N ASP A 8 11.63 10.07 -5.96
CA ASP A 8 10.54 11.02 -5.75
C ASP A 8 9.24 10.26 -5.44
N TRP A 9 9.19 9.72 -4.22
CA TRP A 9 8.04 8.97 -3.73
C TRP A 9 6.82 9.86 -3.57
N ASP A 10 7.00 11.13 -3.22
CA ASP A 10 5.90 12.09 -3.08
C ASP A 10 5.25 12.38 -4.44
N GLY A 11 6.05 12.53 -5.50
CA GLY A 11 5.57 12.61 -6.88
C GLY A 11 4.85 11.34 -7.34
N ALA A 12 5.41 10.16 -7.04
CA ALA A 12 4.79 8.88 -7.39
C ALA A 12 3.44 8.68 -6.70
N ILE A 13 3.36 8.96 -5.39
CA ILE A 13 2.11 8.93 -4.61
C ILE A 13 1.09 9.87 -5.24
N SER A 14 1.47 11.11 -5.55
CA SER A 14 0.55 12.09 -6.17
C SER A 14 -0.02 11.59 -7.50
N CYS A 15 0.80 10.95 -8.34
CA CYS A 15 0.35 10.36 -9.60
C CYS A 15 -0.61 9.18 -9.38
N TRP A 16 -0.28 8.26 -8.47
CA TRP A 16 -1.11 7.08 -8.21
C TRP A 16 -2.43 7.42 -7.52
N GLU A 17 -2.46 8.37 -6.58
CA GLU A 17 -3.71 8.83 -5.94
C GLU A 17 -4.67 9.47 -6.95
N LYS A 18 -4.15 10.20 -7.95
CA LYS A 18 -4.94 10.74 -9.06
C LYS A 18 -5.40 9.65 -10.03
N LEU A 19 -4.60 8.61 -10.21
CA LEU A 19 -4.88 7.53 -11.16
C LEU A 19 -5.91 6.54 -10.62
N LEU A 20 -5.84 6.19 -9.33
CA LEU A 20 -6.68 5.19 -8.68
C LEU A 20 -8.19 5.35 -8.95
N PRO A 21 -8.83 6.53 -8.77
CA PRO A 21 -10.27 6.68 -9.01
C PRO A 21 -10.64 6.56 -10.51
N ASN A 22 -9.68 6.74 -11.41
CA ASN A 22 -9.88 6.70 -12.86
C ASN A 22 -9.54 5.33 -13.49
N ALA A 23 -9.03 4.39 -12.69
CA ALA A 23 -8.65 3.06 -13.15
C ALA A 23 -9.89 2.22 -13.52
N LYS A 24 -9.85 1.60 -14.70
CA LYS A 24 -11.01 0.94 -15.32
C LYS A 24 -11.35 -0.44 -14.77
N SER A 25 -10.41 -1.12 -14.12
CA SER A 25 -10.61 -2.47 -13.59
C SER A 25 -10.18 -2.59 -12.14
N GLU A 26 -10.88 -3.45 -11.40
CA GLU A 26 -10.59 -3.75 -10.00
C GLU A 26 -9.17 -4.33 -9.84
N THR A 27 -8.72 -5.21 -10.76
CA THR A 27 -7.32 -5.68 -10.76
C THR A 27 -6.33 -4.51 -10.86
N TYR A 28 -6.60 -3.51 -11.70
CA TYR A 28 -5.67 -2.40 -11.87
C TYR A 28 -5.71 -1.46 -10.66
N LYS A 29 -6.90 -1.22 -10.08
CA LYS A 29 -7.03 -0.52 -8.81
C LYS A 29 -6.27 -1.22 -7.69
N ALA A 30 -6.33 -2.55 -7.62
CA ALA A 30 -5.60 -3.35 -6.63
C ALA A 30 -4.09 -3.13 -6.73
N LYS A 31 -3.55 -3.14 -7.95
CA LYS A 31 -2.12 -2.88 -8.20
C LYS A 31 -1.71 -1.47 -7.80
N ILE A 32 -2.47 -0.45 -8.22
CA ILE A 32 -2.21 0.95 -7.86
C ILE A 32 -2.29 1.15 -6.33
N ALA A 33 -3.29 0.58 -5.68
CA ALA A 33 -3.43 0.65 -4.22
C ALA A 33 -2.27 -0.05 -3.51
N HIS A 34 -1.78 -1.17 -4.02
CA HIS A 34 -0.61 -1.84 -3.45
C HIS A 34 0.68 -1.05 -3.67
N ASP A 35 0.87 -0.41 -4.83
CA ASP A 35 2.00 0.51 -5.09
C ASP A 35 1.98 1.71 -4.12
N LEU A 36 0.79 2.26 -3.85
CA LEU A 36 0.60 3.30 -2.84
C LEU A 36 0.98 2.81 -1.44
N ALA A 37 0.59 1.58 -1.07
CA ALA A 37 0.96 0.99 0.20
C ALA A 37 2.48 0.90 0.38
N VAL A 38 3.20 0.43 -0.65
CA VAL A 38 4.66 0.35 -0.67
C VAL A 38 5.30 1.74 -0.57
N ALA A 39 4.79 2.72 -1.30
CA ALA A 39 5.34 4.07 -1.27
C ALA A 39 5.16 4.74 0.11
N TYR A 40 3.99 4.58 0.73
CA TYR A 40 3.75 5.07 2.09
C TYR A 40 4.59 4.32 3.13
N GLU A 41 4.83 3.02 2.94
CA GLU A 41 5.75 2.25 3.80
C GLU A 41 7.19 2.79 3.72
N ILE A 42 7.68 3.09 2.51
CA ILE A 42 9.01 3.72 2.29
C ILE A 42 9.09 5.11 2.95
N LYS A 43 7.96 5.81 3.05
CA LYS A 43 7.83 7.11 3.71
C LYS A 43 7.62 7.00 5.22
N GLU A 44 7.67 5.79 5.78
CA GLU A 44 7.45 5.46 7.20
C GLU A 44 6.05 5.81 7.73
N ASP A 45 5.09 6.10 6.83
CA ASP A 45 3.68 6.27 7.17
C ASP A 45 2.97 4.91 7.14
N ILE A 46 3.18 4.14 8.20
CA ILE A 46 2.69 2.77 8.32
C ILE A 46 1.15 2.71 8.40
N GLU A 47 0.51 3.76 8.92
CA GLU A 47 -0.95 3.85 8.96
C GLU A 47 -1.53 3.92 7.54
N LYS A 48 -1.03 4.84 6.71
CA LYS A 48 -1.46 4.92 5.30
C LYS A 48 -1.03 3.72 4.49
N ALA A 49 0.16 3.18 4.72
CA ALA A 49 0.61 1.97 4.05
C ALA A 49 -0.38 0.82 4.29
N TYR A 50 -0.80 0.63 5.54
CA TYR A 50 -1.78 -0.38 5.91
C TYR A 50 -3.16 -0.10 5.31
N GLU A 51 -3.62 1.15 5.33
CA GLU A 51 -4.88 1.56 4.71
C GLU A 51 -4.94 1.20 3.22
N TYR A 52 -3.92 1.57 2.45
CA TYR A 52 -3.85 1.28 1.02
C TYR A 52 -3.64 -0.21 0.73
N SER A 53 -2.93 -0.93 1.60
CA SER A 53 -2.82 -2.38 1.49
C SER A 53 -4.17 -3.08 1.69
N ASN A 54 -5.01 -2.61 2.62
CA ASN A 54 -6.39 -3.12 2.78
C ASN A 54 -7.23 -2.82 1.54
N LYS A 55 -7.17 -1.59 0.99
CA LYS A 55 -7.85 -1.24 -0.27
C LYS A 55 -7.43 -2.16 -1.42
N ALA A 56 -6.14 -2.50 -1.52
CA ALA A 56 -5.67 -3.43 -2.53
C ALA A 56 -6.31 -4.82 -2.40
N LEU A 57 -6.43 -5.34 -1.17
CA LEU A 57 -7.13 -6.60 -0.91
C LEU A 57 -8.62 -6.51 -1.28
N GLU A 58 -9.30 -5.43 -0.91
CA GLU A 58 -10.71 -5.19 -1.29
C GLU A 58 -10.90 -5.19 -2.82
N PHE A 59 -10.04 -4.50 -3.56
CA PHE A 59 -10.08 -4.49 -5.02
C PHE A 59 -9.78 -5.86 -5.63
N PHE A 60 -8.86 -6.64 -5.06
CA PHE A 60 -8.65 -8.02 -5.50
C PHE A 60 -9.90 -8.88 -5.27
N MET A 61 -10.55 -8.76 -4.12
CA MET A 61 -11.77 -9.51 -3.80
C MET A 61 -12.96 -9.12 -4.69
N ASN A 62 -12.99 -7.88 -5.20
CA ASN A 62 -13.99 -7.40 -6.15
C ASN A 62 -13.65 -7.70 -7.62
N SER A 63 -12.46 -8.25 -7.89
CA SER A 63 -12.00 -8.55 -9.24
C SER A 63 -12.55 -9.88 -9.75
N ILE A 64 -12.97 -9.92 -11.01
CA ILE A 64 -13.40 -11.16 -11.69
C ILE A 64 -12.19 -12.08 -11.97
N ILE A 65 -11.02 -11.49 -12.23
CA ILE A 65 -9.76 -12.20 -12.49
C ILE A 65 -8.77 -11.81 -11.41
N ILE A 66 -8.26 -12.79 -10.67
CA ILE A 66 -7.29 -12.57 -9.61
C ILE A 66 -5.95 -13.17 -10.05
N ASP A 67 -4.92 -12.33 -10.07
CA ASP A 67 -3.54 -12.79 -10.09
C ASP A 67 -3.23 -13.35 -8.70
N TYR A 68 -3.35 -14.67 -8.54
CA TYR A 68 -3.25 -15.33 -7.23
C TYR A 68 -1.90 -15.08 -6.55
N GLN A 69 -0.81 -15.08 -7.32
CA GLN A 69 0.52 -14.85 -6.78
C GLN A 69 0.65 -13.42 -6.25
N HIS A 70 0.18 -12.43 -7.01
CA HIS A 70 0.18 -11.04 -6.55
C HIS A 70 -0.74 -10.88 -5.33
N PHE A 71 -1.94 -11.45 -5.36
CA PHE A 71 -2.86 -11.40 -4.23
C PHE A 71 -2.23 -11.94 -2.94
N MET A 72 -1.60 -13.12 -2.99
CA MET A 72 -0.91 -13.70 -1.83
C MET A 72 0.23 -12.80 -1.32
N PHE A 73 0.99 -12.19 -2.23
CA PHE A 73 2.02 -11.23 -1.84
C PHE A 73 1.43 -10.01 -1.11
N VAL A 74 0.29 -9.47 -1.57
CA VAL A 74 -0.39 -8.36 -0.89
C VAL A 74 -0.92 -8.79 0.47
N VAL A 75 -1.43 -10.01 0.63
CA VAL A 75 -1.88 -10.55 1.93
C VAL A 75 -0.70 -10.62 2.91
N GLU A 76 0.43 -11.16 2.50
CA GLU A 76 1.63 -11.26 3.34
C GLU A 76 2.13 -9.87 3.75
N HIS A 77 2.24 -8.95 2.79
CA HIS A 77 2.63 -7.57 3.04
C HIS A 77 1.67 -6.85 4.00
N ASN A 78 0.35 -7.01 3.80
CA ASN A 78 -0.67 -6.45 4.68
C ASN A 78 -0.52 -6.92 6.13
N ASN A 79 -0.28 -8.22 6.33
CA ASN A 79 -0.07 -8.81 7.65
C ASN A 79 1.17 -8.22 8.33
N MET A 80 2.27 -8.02 7.59
CA MET A 80 3.46 -7.38 8.13
C MET A 80 3.20 -5.93 8.55
N LEU A 81 2.49 -5.15 7.72
CA LEU A 81 2.10 -3.77 8.07
C LEU A 81 1.22 -3.73 9.33
N LYS A 82 0.27 -4.66 9.46
CA LYS A 82 -0.60 -4.78 10.63
C LYS A 82 0.19 -5.02 11.92
N LEU A 83 1.16 -5.93 11.87
CA LEU A 83 2.05 -6.23 13.01
C LEU A 83 2.88 -4.99 13.37
N ARG A 84 3.54 -4.37 12.38
CA ARG A 84 4.33 -3.15 12.58
C ARG A 84 3.51 -2.02 13.20
N LEU A 85 2.26 -1.83 12.75
CA LEU A 85 1.36 -0.83 13.30
C LEU A 85 0.99 -1.12 14.77
N ALA A 86 0.81 -2.39 15.14
CA ALA A 86 0.57 -2.79 16.52
C ALA A 86 1.81 -2.53 17.39
N ASP A 87 3.00 -2.88 16.89
CA ASP A 87 4.27 -2.66 17.60
C ASP A 87 4.53 -1.16 17.83
N GLN A 88 4.29 -0.32 16.83
CA GLN A 88 4.40 1.15 16.97
C GLN A 88 3.48 1.70 18.07
N LYS A 89 2.25 1.18 18.19
CA LYS A 89 1.32 1.59 19.26
C LYS A 89 1.83 1.17 20.63
N ILE A 90 2.40 -0.04 20.74
CA ILE A 90 3.00 -0.53 22.00
C ILE A 90 4.21 0.33 22.37
N LEU A 91 5.09 0.63 21.42
CA LEU A 91 6.29 1.44 21.63
C LEU A 91 5.95 2.85 22.09
N LYS A 92 5.00 3.54 21.44
CA LYS A 92 4.54 4.87 21.87
C LYS A 92 4.09 4.87 23.33
N LYS A 93 3.25 3.90 23.70
CA LYS A 93 2.81 3.71 25.09
C LYS A 93 3.97 3.49 26.08
N GLN A 94 4.99 2.72 25.68
CA GLN A 94 6.16 2.46 26.53
C GLN A 94 7.07 3.68 26.69
N LEU A 95 7.11 4.55 25.68
CA LEU A 95 7.88 5.81 25.69
C LEU A 95 7.12 6.97 26.36
N GLY A 96 5.85 6.77 26.72
CA GLY A 96 5.01 7.80 27.35
C GLY A 96 4.45 8.83 26.38
N GLU A 97 4.39 8.49 25.09
CA GLU A 97 3.75 9.26 24.01
C GLU A 97 2.28 8.87 23.81
#